data_AF-A0A2N0KKL5-F1
#
_entry.id   AF-A0A2N0KKL5-F1
#
_cell.length_a   1.000
_cell.length_b   1.000
_cell.length_c   1.000
_cell.angle_alpha   90.00
_cell.angle_beta   90.00
_cell.angle_gamma   90.00
#
_symmetry.space_group_name_H-M   'P 1'
#
loop_
_entity.id
_entity.type
_entity.pdbx_description
1 polymer ?
#
loop_
_entity_poly.entity_id
_entity_poly.type
_entity_poly.pdbx_seq_one_letter_code
_entity_poly.pdbx_strand_id
1 'polypeptide(L)'
;MGPLGHTAISTVIGASVWAGTGSPLAGAVAVGVGVAVDIDHLVDYYQWWIRRKPNQILVLFHGWEYSIIGLLLLVFSYYHPIFLAAVAAHLGHVATDHFHNRLSPLGYFITYRAWVRFDAKKIAPGISPERSYKNLPSSFPLRPLWEPWYRRKIEPWIAARVESGPLEDGSYPQI
;
A
#
# COMPACT_ATOMS: atom_id res chain seq x y z
N MET A 1 -8.03 -0.13 -2.00
CA MET A 1 -8.14 -0.74 -3.34
C MET A 1 -7.00 -1.75 -3.47
N GLY A 2 -6.73 -2.37 -4.63
CA GLY A 2 -5.55 -3.23 -4.81
C GLY A 2 -4.60 -2.67 -5.88
N PRO A 3 -3.38 -3.21 -6.04
CA PRO A 3 -2.35 -2.67 -6.94
C PRO A 3 -2.81 -2.50 -8.40
N LEU A 4 -3.68 -3.39 -8.89
CA LEU A 4 -4.29 -3.26 -10.21
C LEU A 4 -5.16 -2.00 -10.34
N GLY A 5 -5.96 -1.69 -9.31
CA GLY A 5 -6.76 -0.47 -9.28
C GLY A 5 -5.90 0.79 -9.19
N HIS A 6 -4.83 0.76 -8.38
CA HIS A 6 -3.86 1.86 -8.29
C HIS A 6 -3.14 2.10 -9.61
N THR A 7 -2.78 1.03 -10.33
CA THR A 7 -2.21 1.10 -11.68
C THR A 7 -3.20 1.74 -12.66
N ALA A 8 -4.47 1.34 -12.62
CA ALA A 8 -5.49 1.90 -13.50
C ALA A 8 -5.71 3.40 -13.25
N ILE A 9 -5.89 3.80 -11.99
CA ILE A 9 -6.10 5.22 -11.63
C ILE A 9 -4.87 6.06 -11.96
N SER A 10 -3.67 5.60 -11.63
CA SER A 10 -2.43 6.32 -11.96
C SER A 10 -2.18 6.43 -13.46
N THR A 11 -2.63 5.46 -14.27
CA THR A 11 -2.63 5.55 -15.73
C THR A 11 -3.54 6.66 -16.23
N VAL A 12 -4.76 6.77 -15.70
CA VAL A 12 -5.70 7.85 -16.06
C VAL A 12 -5.13 9.23 -15.66
N ILE A 13 -4.57 9.32 -14.45
CA ILE A 13 -3.90 10.54 -13.98
C ILE A 13 -2.72 10.88 -14.89
N GLY A 14 -1.87 9.91 -15.20
CA GLY A 14 -0.70 10.09 -16.06
C GLY A 14 -1.05 10.56 -17.47
N ALA A 15 -2.06 9.96 -18.09
CA ALA A 15 -2.56 10.38 -19.39
C ALA A 15 -3.07 11.83 -19.35
N SER A 16 -3.78 12.19 -18.27
CA SER A 16 -4.34 13.54 -18.07
C SER A 16 -3.25 14.60 -17.87
N VAL A 17 -2.24 14.30 -17.03
CA VAL A 17 -1.10 15.21 -16.81
C VAL A 17 -0.28 15.34 -18.09
N TRP A 18 0.00 14.25 -18.79
CA TRP A 18 0.70 14.30 -20.08
C TRP A 18 -0.08 15.18 -21.07
N ALA A 19 -1.37 14.94 -21.26
CA ALA A 19 -2.19 15.73 -22.17
C ALA A 19 -2.18 17.23 -21.81
N GLY A 20 -2.25 17.56 -20.51
CA GLY A 20 -2.26 18.95 -20.04
C GLY A 20 -0.91 19.67 -20.12
N THR A 21 0.21 18.95 -19.96
CA THR A 21 1.54 19.58 -19.90
C THR A 21 2.41 19.31 -21.12
N GLY A 22 1.98 18.44 -22.04
CA GLY A 22 2.77 17.97 -23.17
C GLY A 22 3.98 17.08 -22.79
N SER A 23 4.09 16.65 -21.52
CA SER A 23 5.24 15.90 -21.03
C SER A 23 4.95 14.40 -20.92
N PRO A 24 5.44 13.56 -21.86
CA PRO A 24 5.23 12.11 -21.78
C PRO A 24 5.92 11.49 -20.56
N LEU A 25 7.06 12.05 -20.13
CA LEU A 25 7.77 11.62 -18.94
C LEU A 25 6.94 11.84 -17.67
N ALA A 26 6.18 12.94 -17.59
CA ALA A 26 5.25 13.17 -16.48
C ALA A 26 4.17 12.07 -16.43
N GLY A 27 3.64 11.65 -17.58
CA GLY A 27 2.71 10.53 -17.65
C GLY A 27 3.31 9.22 -17.13
N ALA A 28 4.52 8.87 -17.55
CA ALA A 28 5.22 7.67 -17.07
C ALA A 28 5.51 7.72 -15.55
N VAL A 29 5.89 8.90 -15.04
CA VAL A 29 6.14 9.11 -13.61
C VAL A 29 4.86 8.93 -12.79
N ALA A 30 3.70 9.38 -13.27
CA ALA A 30 2.44 9.19 -12.56
C ALA A 30 2.15 7.70 -12.35
N VAL A 31 2.28 6.87 -13.39
CA VAL A 31 2.10 5.41 -13.31
C VAL A 31 3.11 4.79 -12.36
N GLY A 32 4.39 5.15 -12.50
CA GLY A 32 5.46 4.64 -11.64
C GLY A 32 5.23 4.94 -10.18
N VAL A 33 4.84 6.19 -9.84
CA VAL A 33 4.53 6.60 -8.47
C VAL A 33 3.31 5.87 -7.93
N GLY A 34 2.22 5.78 -8.70
CA GLY A 34 1.01 5.08 -8.25
C GLY A 34 1.23 3.61 -7.92
N VAL A 35 2.20 2.95 -8.55
CA VAL A 35 2.58 1.57 -8.20
C VAL A 35 3.61 1.54 -7.07
N ALA A 36 4.57 2.48 -7.06
CA ALA A 36 5.65 2.50 -6.09
C ALA A 36 5.18 2.76 -4.65
N VAL A 37 4.06 3.46 -4.46
CA VAL A 37 3.48 3.68 -3.13
C VAL A 37 3.16 2.36 -2.43
N ASP A 38 2.66 1.35 -3.15
CA ASP A 38 2.32 0.02 -2.60
C ASP A 38 3.53 -0.82 -2.16
N ILE A 39 4.76 -0.41 -2.50
CA ILE A 39 5.98 -1.17 -2.14
C ILE A 39 6.20 -1.21 -0.63
N ASP A 40 5.70 -0.22 0.12
CA ASP A 40 5.83 -0.18 1.57
C ASP A 40 5.14 -1.37 2.27
N HIS A 41 4.12 -1.97 1.65
CA HIS A 41 3.47 -3.19 2.11
C HIS A 41 4.40 -4.40 2.16
N LEU A 42 5.50 -4.43 1.41
CA LEU A 42 6.49 -5.51 1.51
C LEU A 42 7.08 -5.60 2.92
N VAL A 43 7.22 -4.45 3.60
CA VAL A 43 7.69 -4.41 4.98
C VAL A 43 6.63 -5.02 5.90
N ASP A 44 5.35 -4.71 5.70
CA ASP A 44 4.27 -5.31 6.48
C ASP A 44 4.17 -6.81 6.27
N TYR A 45 4.29 -7.29 5.03
CA TYR A 45 4.32 -8.71 4.71
C TYR A 45 5.51 -9.42 5.37
N TYR A 46 6.69 -8.79 5.38
CA TYR A 46 7.83 -9.31 6.11
C TYR A 46 7.54 -9.39 7.62
N GLN A 47 6.98 -8.33 8.20
CA GLN A 47 6.63 -8.27 9.61
C GLN A 47 5.59 -9.34 9.98
N TRP A 48 4.58 -9.54 9.16
CA TRP A 48 3.51 -10.51 9.38
C TRP A 48 3.95 -11.95 9.16
N TRP A 49 4.51 -12.25 8.00
CA TRP A 49 4.75 -13.63 7.56
C TRP A 49 6.11 -14.15 7.97
N ILE A 50 7.12 -13.30 8.13
CA ILE A 50 8.47 -13.74 8.54
C ILE A 50 8.69 -13.49 10.03
N ARG A 51 8.41 -12.28 10.50
CA ARG A 51 8.67 -11.87 11.89
C ARG A 51 7.52 -12.17 12.85
N ARG A 52 6.37 -12.64 12.33
CA ARG A 52 5.16 -12.97 13.08
C ARG A 52 4.72 -11.84 14.01
N LYS A 53 4.68 -10.62 13.49
CA LYS A 53 4.19 -9.42 14.17
C LYS A 53 2.89 -8.92 13.54
N PRO A 54 1.78 -9.68 13.65
CA PRO A 54 0.52 -9.38 12.96
C PRO A 54 -0.14 -8.07 13.44
N ASN A 55 0.29 -7.54 14.59
CA ASN A 55 -0.26 -6.34 15.20
C ASN A 55 0.41 -5.03 14.72
N GLN A 56 1.34 -5.10 13.76
CA GLN A 56 2.04 -3.92 13.23
C GLN A 56 1.65 -3.64 11.78
N ILE A 57 1.35 -2.38 11.46
CA ILE A 57 1.11 -1.87 10.11
C ILE A 57 1.93 -0.60 9.93
N LEU A 58 2.98 -0.65 9.12
CA LEU A 58 3.92 0.45 8.90
C LEU A 58 3.48 1.33 7.75
N VAL A 59 3.19 0.76 6.57
CA VAL A 59 2.84 1.46 5.30
C VAL A 59 3.27 2.93 5.28
N LEU A 60 4.57 3.19 5.13
CA LEU A 60 5.07 4.55 5.34
C LEU A 60 4.64 5.52 4.25
N PHE A 61 4.47 5.08 3.01
CA PHE A 61 4.15 5.93 1.86
C PHE A 61 2.67 6.29 1.76
N HIS A 62 1.79 5.54 2.42
CA HIS A 62 0.34 5.83 2.43
C HIS A 62 -0.03 6.97 3.40
N GLY A 63 0.67 8.10 3.32
CA GLY A 63 0.51 9.27 4.20
C GLY A 63 -0.12 10.46 3.48
N TRP A 64 -1.22 11.02 4.00
CA TRP A 64 -1.80 12.28 3.47
C TRP A 64 -0.79 13.44 3.50
N GLU A 65 0.13 13.43 4.47
CA GLU A 65 1.13 14.47 4.65
C GLU A 65 1.97 14.71 3.40
N TYR A 66 2.35 13.66 2.65
CA TYR A 66 3.18 13.82 1.44
C TYR A 66 2.42 14.54 0.32
N SER A 67 1.15 14.20 0.12
CA SER A 67 0.31 14.89 -0.87
C SER A 67 0.06 16.34 -0.48
N ILE A 68 -0.22 16.61 0.80
CA ILE A 68 -0.44 17.97 1.29
C ILE A 68 0.82 18.81 1.08
N ILE A 69 2.00 18.32 1.51
CA ILE A 69 3.27 19.02 1.33
C ILE A 69 3.56 19.22 -0.16
N GLY A 70 3.36 18.19 -0.99
CA GLY A 70 3.57 18.26 -2.43
C GLY A 70 2.70 19.31 -3.10
N LEU A 71 1.40 19.39 -2.75
CA LEU A 71 0.49 20.41 -3.26
C LEU A 71 0.89 21.81 -2.83
N LEU A 72 1.27 22.00 -1.55
CA LEU A 72 1.75 23.29 -1.05
C LEU A 72 2.99 23.76 -1.81
N LEU A 73 3.95 22.84 -2.06
CA LEU A 73 5.14 23.15 -2.84
C LEU A 73 4.79 23.50 -4.29
N LEU A 74 3.87 22.78 -4.93
CA LEU A 74 3.41 23.08 -6.30
C LEU A 74 2.79 24.47 -6.43
N VAL A 75 1.98 24.87 -5.44
CA VAL A 75 1.23 26.13 -5.48
C VAL A 75 2.11 27.33 -5.12
N PHE A 76 2.96 27.20 -4.09
CA PHE A 76 3.63 28.35 -3.48
C PHE A 76 5.12 28.46 -3.79
N SER A 77 5.77 27.40 -4.27
CA SER A 77 7.25 27.36 -4.32
C SER A 77 7.81 26.90 -5.66
N TYR A 78 7.29 25.83 -6.24
CA TYR A 78 7.92 25.15 -7.37
C TYR A 78 6.93 24.36 -8.23
N TYR A 79 6.73 24.80 -9.47
CA TYR A 79 5.95 24.06 -10.47
C TYR A 79 6.86 23.35 -11.47
N HIS A 80 6.66 22.04 -11.62
CA HIS A 80 7.28 21.25 -12.70
C HIS A 80 6.35 20.09 -13.09
N PRO A 81 6.14 19.79 -14.38
CA PRO A 81 5.20 18.75 -14.83
C PRO A 81 5.43 17.37 -14.21
N ILE A 82 6.69 16.95 -14.07
CA ILE A 82 7.05 15.68 -13.42
C ILE A 82 6.67 15.68 -11.94
N PHE A 83 6.87 16.81 -11.25
CA PHE A 83 6.53 16.93 -9.84
C PHE A 83 5.01 16.95 -9.64
N LEU A 84 4.28 17.67 -10.52
CA LEU A 84 2.82 17.61 -10.59
C LEU A 84 2.31 16.18 -10.75
N ALA A 85 2.89 15.42 -11.69
CA ALA A 85 2.52 14.02 -11.90
C ALA A 85 2.73 13.16 -10.65
N ALA A 86 3.88 13.29 -9.98
CA ALA A 86 4.18 12.54 -8.76
C ALA A 86 3.19 12.87 -7.63
N VAL A 87 2.92 14.16 -7.39
CA VAL A 87 1.99 14.61 -6.35
C VAL A 87 0.57 14.17 -6.66
N ALA A 88 0.11 14.33 -7.90
CA ALA A 88 -1.23 13.95 -8.33
C ALA A 88 -1.44 12.44 -8.27
N ALA A 89 -0.46 11.64 -8.70
CA ALA A 89 -0.54 10.18 -8.62
C ALA A 89 -0.57 9.70 -7.17
N HIS A 90 0.31 10.22 -6.31
CA HIS A 90 0.31 9.90 -4.88
C HIS A 90 -1.01 10.31 -4.20
N LEU A 91 -1.51 11.50 -4.52
CA LEU A 91 -2.80 11.98 -4.02
C LEU A 91 -3.95 11.08 -4.45
N GLY A 92 -4.02 10.73 -5.74
CA GLY A 92 -5.03 9.82 -6.27
C GLY A 92 -4.94 8.44 -5.61
N HIS A 93 -3.72 7.95 -5.38
CA HIS A 93 -3.47 6.71 -4.64
C HIS A 93 -4.08 6.77 -3.25
N VAL A 94 -3.60 7.67 -2.39
CA VAL A 94 -4.04 7.76 -0.98
C VAL A 94 -5.53 8.09 -0.87
N ALA A 95 -6.05 8.98 -1.71
CA ALA A 95 -7.47 9.34 -1.70
C ALA A 95 -8.36 8.15 -2.03
N THR A 96 -8.09 7.45 -3.13
CA THR A 96 -8.88 6.28 -3.52
C THR A 96 -8.79 5.19 -2.45
N ASP A 97 -7.62 5.03 -1.85
CA ASP A 97 -7.43 4.10 -0.78
C ASP A 97 -8.23 4.46 0.47
N HIS A 98 -8.26 5.74 0.87
CA HIS A 98 -9.06 6.24 1.98
C HIS A 98 -10.57 6.00 1.79
N PHE A 99 -11.08 6.17 0.57
CA PHE A 99 -12.51 5.99 0.30
C PHE A 99 -12.93 4.52 0.13
N HIS A 100 -12.01 3.63 -0.27
CA HIS A 100 -12.33 2.22 -0.51
C HIS A 100 -11.93 1.31 0.66
N ASN A 101 -10.86 1.64 1.36
CA ASN A 101 -10.39 0.89 2.51
C ASN A 101 -11.06 1.49 3.74
N ARG A 102 -11.95 0.72 4.37
CA ARG A 102 -12.66 1.10 5.61
C ARG A 102 -11.70 1.11 6.82
N LEU A 103 -10.68 1.96 6.77
CA LEU A 103 -9.72 2.20 7.85
C LEU A 103 -10.31 3.17 8.88
N SER A 104 -9.60 3.34 10.00
CA SER A 104 -9.86 4.47 10.89
C SER A 104 -9.73 5.80 10.13
N PRO A 105 -10.50 6.85 10.47
CA PRO A 105 -10.46 8.13 9.75
C PRO A 105 -9.06 8.76 9.71
N LEU A 106 -8.26 8.57 10.77
CA LEU A 106 -6.88 9.07 10.83
C LEU A 106 -5.84 8.06 10.34
N GLY A 107 -6.29 6.87 9.91
CA GLY A 107 -5.44 5.74 9.57
C GLY A 107 -4.52 5.98 8.37
N TYR A 108 -4.70 7.05 7.61
CA TYR A 108 -3.83 7.48 6.50
C TYR A 108 -2.90 8.66 6.84
N PHE A 109 -2.84 9.11 8.10
CA PHE A 109 -1.86 10.09 8.55
C PHE A 109 -0.67 9.36 9.18
N ILE A 110 0.53 9.55 8.63
CA ILE A 110 1.73 8.90 9.17
C ILE A 110 2.03 9.35 10.60
N THR A 111 1.72 10.61 10.91
CA THR A 111 1.83 11.16 12.26
C THR A 111 0.91 10.47 13.26
N TYR A 112 -0.35 10.20 12.88
CA TYR A 112 -1.27 9.40 13.68
C TYR A 112 -0.76 7.97 13.85
N ARG A 113 -0.31 7.33 12.76
CA ARG A 113 0.25 5.97 12.82
C ARG A 113 1.42 5.90 13.80
N ALA A 114 2.34 6.86 13.76
CA ALA A 114 3.45 6.97 14.70
C ALA A 114 2.96 7.17 16.14
N TRP A 115 1.96 8.03 16.37
CA TRP A 115 1.37 8.27 17.69
C TRP A 115 0.76 7.01 18.30
N VAL A 116 0.03 6.23 17.50
CA VAL A 116 -0.52 4.93 17.93
C VAL A 116 0.50 3.78 17.81
N ARG A 117 1.77 4.09 17.55
CA ARG A 117 2.90 3.14 17.45
C ARG A 117 2.68 2.04 16.41
N PHE A 118 2.03 2.38 15.30
CA PHE A 118 1.76 1.48 14.17
C PHE A 118 0.88 0.28 14.56
N ASP A 119 0.05 0.42 15.59
CA ASP A 119 -0.87 -0.63 16.06
C ASP A 119 -1.98 -0.90 15.03
N ALA A 120 -1.95 -2.09 14.45
CA ALA A 120 -2.88 -2.52 13.42
C ALA A 120 -4.35 -2.44 13.86
N LYS A 121 -4.65 -2.70 15.15
CA LYS A 121 -6.02 -2.66 15.67
C LYS A 121 -6.59 -1.23 15.67
N LYS A 122 -5.74 -0.23 15.85
CA LYS A 122 -6.12 1.19 15.86
C LYS A 122 -6.16 1.80 14.47
N ILE A 123 -5.30 1.32 13.57
CA ILE A 123 -5.18 1.83 12.20
C ILE A 123 -6.21 1.17 11.28
N ALA A 124 -6.28 -0.16 11.31
CA ALA A 124 -7.00 -0.99 10.36
C ALA A 124 -7.69 -2.20 11.05
N PRO A 125 -8.70 -1.99 11.91
CA PRO A 125 -9.31 -3.05 12.73
C PRO A 125 -9.93 -4.21 11.93
N GLY A 126 -10.23 -4.01 10.64
CA GLY A 126 -10.78 -5.02 9.74
C GLY A 126 -9.77 -5.70 8.79
N ILE A 127 -8.48 -5.38 8.92
CA ILE A 127 -7.41 -6.00 8.13
C ILE A 127 -6.72 -7.07 8.99
N SER A 128 -6.65 -8.29 8.46
CA SER A 128 -5.92 -9.40 9.07
C SER A 128 -4.86 -9.94 8.10
N PRO A 129 -3.73 -10.48 8.62
CA PRO A 129 -2.73 -11.17 7.80
C PRO A 129 -3.33 -12.31 6.98
N GLU A 130 -4.34 -12.99 7.53
CA GLU A 130 -5.08 -14.06 6.86
C GLU A 130 -5.77 -13.58 5.58
N ARG A 131 -6.50 -12.47 5.69
CA ARG A 131 -7.17 -11.85 4.53
C ARG A 131 -6.16 -11.40 3.48
N SER A 132 -5.00 -10.91 3.92
CA SER A 132 -3.95 -10.42 3.02
C SER A 132 -3.38 -11.53 2.14
N TYR A 133 -2.90 -12.65 2.70
CA TYR A 133 -2.29 -13.69 1.88
C TYR A 133 -3.32 -14.42 0.99
N LYS A 134 -4.56 -14.62 1.47
CA LYS A 134 -5.63 -15.24 0.66
C LYS A 134 -6.00 -14.42 -0.58
N ASN A 135 -5.87 -13.10 -0.51
CA ASN A 135 -6.18 -12.18 -1.61
C ASN A 135 -4.95 -11.80 -2.46
N LEU A 136 -3.75 -12.27 -2.10
CA LEU A 136 -2.53 -11.97 -2.85
C LEU A 136 -2.64 -12.39 -4.33
N PRO A 137 -3.21 -13.58 -4.68
CA PRO A 137 -3.48 -13.97 -6.07
C PRO A 137 -4.28 -12.98 -6.90
N SER A 138 -5.27 -12.33 -6.30
CA SER A 138 -6.11 -11.33 -6.98
C SER A 138 -5.45 -9.96 -7.10
N SER A 139 -4.31 -9.73 -6.46
CA SER A 139 -3.63 -8.43 -6.43
C SER A 139 -2.70 -8.20 -7.62
N PHE A 140 -2.36 -9.25 -8.38
CA PHE A 140 -1.46 -9.18 -9.53
C PHE A 140 -2.17 -9.63 -10.83
N PRO A 141 -1.70 -9.15 -11.99
CA PRO A 141 -2.24 -9.59 -13.27
C PRO A 141 -1.95 -11.07 -13.52
N LEU A 142 -2.59 -11.63 -14.56
CA LEU A 142 -2.38 -13.01 -15.00
C LEU A 142 -2.64 -14.08 -13.91
N ARG A 143 -3.52 -13.78 -12.94
CA ARG A 143 -3.94 -14.66 -11.84
C ARG A 143 -4.09 -16.15 -12.23
N PRO A 144 -4.77 -16.52 -13.33
CA PRO A 144 -4.95 -17.93 -13.70
C PRO A 144 -3.65 -18.70 -13.92
N LEU A 145 -2.56 -18.02 -14.29
CA LEU A 145 -1.28 -18.67 -14.60
C LEU A 145 -0.51 -19.09 -13.34
N TRP A 146 -0.68 -18.38 -12.23
CA TRP A 146 0.20 -18.55 -11.06
C TRP A 146 -0.55 -18.85 -9.75
N GLU A 147 -1.85 -18.55 -9.67
CA GLU A 147 -2.67 -18.90 -8.50
C GLU A 147 -2.60 -20.39 -8.16
N PRO A 148 -2.69 -21.36 -9.10
CA PRO A 148 -2.62 -22.79 -8.75
C PRO A 148 -1.28 -23.20 -8.13
N TRP A 149 -0.19 -22.56 -8.54
CA TRP A 149 1.13 -22.77 -7.94
C TRP A 149 1.20 -22.14 -6.55
N TYR A 150 0.74 -20.90 -6.40
CA TYR A 150 0.73 -20.17 -5.14
C TYR A 150 -0.03 -20.93 -4.05
N ARG A 151 -1.26 -21.37 -4.36
CA ARG A 151 -2.12 -22.11 -3.42
C ARG A 151 -1.51 -23.44 -2.98
N ARG A 152 -0.70 -24.05 -3.84
CA ARG A 152 -0.07 -25.35 -3.58
C ARG A 152 1.23 -25.23 -2.80
N LYS A 153 2.04 -24.19 -3.06
CA LYS A 153 3.42 -24.10 -2.59
C LYS A 153 3.64 -23.01 -1.55
N ILE A 154 2.92 -21.90 -1.63
CA ILE A 154 3.18 -20.71 -0.82
C ILE A 154 2.10 -20.53 0.26
N GLU A 155 0.82 -20.63 -0.11
CA GLU A 155 -0.31 -20.42 0.81
C GLU A 155 -0.22 -21.29 2.09
N PRO A 156 0.05 -22.62 2.02
CA PRO A 156 0.13 -23.44 3.22
C PRO A 156 1.30 -23.06 4.15
N TRP A 157 2.42 -22.61 3.56
CA TRP A 157 3.60 -22.18 4.30
C TRP A 157 3.36 -20.86 5.06
N ILE A 158 2.57 -19.94 4.49
CA ILE A 158 2.15 -18.70 5.17
C ILE A 158 1.14 -19.03 6.26
N ALA A 159 0.12 -19.85 5.94
CA ALA A 159 -0.93 -20.23 6.89
C ALA A 159 -0.35 -20.81 8.19
N ALA A 160 0.60 -21.75 8.08
CA ALA A 160 1.28 -22.33 9.25
C ALA A 160 1.97 -21.30 10.16
N ARG A 161 2.44 -20.17 9.61
CA ARG A 161 3.10 -19.10 10.39
C ARG A 161 2.11 -18.11 11.01
N VAL A 162 0.96 -17.93 10.37
CA VAL A 162 -0.11 -17.07 10.89
C VAL A 162 -0.90 -17.81 11.98
N GLU A 163 -1.15 -19.10 11.81
CA GLU A 163 -1.92 -19.94 12.76
C GLU A 163 -1.13 -20.37 14.00
N SER A 164 0.21 -20.44 13.93
CA SER A 164 1.02 -20.96 15.03
C SER A 164 1.00 -20.12 16.31
N GLY A 165 0.42 -18.91 16.29
CA GLY A 165 0.23 -18.05 17.46
C GLY A 165 1.52 -17.71 18.21
N PRO A 166 1.49 -16.72 19.12
CA PRO A 166 2.48 -16.67 20.18
C PRO A 166 2.23 -17.84 21.15
N LEU A 167 3.31 -18.48 21.60
CA LEU A 167 3.34 -19.37 22.75
C LEU A 167 2.82 -18.62 24.00
N GLU A 168 2.47 -19.34 25.06
CA GLU A 168 1.93 -18.75 26.30
C GLU A 168 2.86 -17.70 26.94
N ASP A 169 4.16 -17.75 26.64
CA ASP A 169 5.19 -16.80 27.09
C ASP A 169 5.35 -15.57 26.16
N GLY A 170 4.53 -15.45 25.11
CA GLY A 170 4.60 -14.38 24.12
C GLY A 170 5.70 -14.56 23.06
N SER A 171 6.50 -15.64 23.13
CA SER A 171 7.46 -16.00 22.10
C SER A 171 6.79 -16.76 20.96
N TYR A 172 7.42 -16.85 19.79
CA TYR A 172 6.86 -17.61 18.66
C TYR A 172 7.61 -18.94 18.49
N PRO A 173 6.90 -20.05 18.18
CA PRO A 173 7.56 -21.34 18.03
C PRO A 173 8.58 -21.30 16.89
N GLN A 174 9.82 -21.69 17.18
CA GLN A 174 10.88 -21.86 16.20
C GLN A 174 10.52 -23.07 15.32
N ILE A 175 10.51 -22.89 13.99
CA ILE A 175 10.23 -23.96 13.00
C ILE A 175 11.53 -24.27 12.29
#